data_AF-A0A0D2XD64-F1
#
_entry.id   AF-A0A0D2XD64-F1
#
_cell.length_a   1.000
_cell.length_b   1.000
_cell.length_c   1.000
_cell.angle_alpha   90.00
_cell.angle_beta   90.00
_cell.angle_gamma   90.00
#
_symmetry.space_group_name_H-M   'P 1'
#
loop_
_entity.id
_entity.type
_entity.pdbx_description
1 polymer ?
#
loop_
_entity_poly.entity_id
_entity_poly.type
_entity_poly.pdbx_seq_one_letter_code
_entity_poly.pdbx_strand_id
1 'polypeptide(L)'
;MTFHGSSTVSGGIPWDELIKFAEEKKAEEAKTGHPAQLNKQQIAAISQLIELVHEIEVEDFWVSDLNQYCQQNKIPTPQFTQETFNQQVYGMPFPRSRVFCNLPSENTKFPQEGRGCEAGQQVPTFKKVQKAKNFAAMHALKYLRKEEPAPRGSKRAPSGSQESPAHARIKTEEDSSDGGVSMATPLRSGDHSVPTSTPLASATTQGPTVRERVAGLGERMGFGIPEYYIELDNEKEDTWKGRPIFRHDGRIPENMGVVEGVVGRQQAEILVAEKVLEWLEKEEKNRGDQYSNLMNSTS
;
A
#
# COMPACT_ATOMS: atom_id res chain seq x y z
N MET A 1 9.69 -50.66 39.07
CA MET A 1 10.25 -50.43 37.73
C MET A 1 9.98 -48.99 37.36
N THR A 2 10.94 -48.11 37.66
CA THR A 2 10.92 -46.70 37.28
C THR A 2 11.56 -46.58 35.91
N PHE A 3 10.74 -46.35 34.87
CA PHE A 3 11.26 -45.98 33.55
C PHE A 3 11.66 -44.50 33.58
N HIS A 4 12.96 -44.26 33.63
CA HIS A 4 13.55 -42.97 33.27
C HIS A 4 13.37 -42.78 31.76
N GLY A 5 12.53 -41.82 31.36
CA GLY A 5 12.56 -41.28 30.01
C GLY A 5 13.79 -40.41 29.87
N SER A 6 14.83 -40.93 29.21
CA SER A 6 16.02 -40.17 28.87
C SER A 6 15.67 -39.12 27.81
N SER A 7 15.70 -37.84 28.18
CA SER A 7 15.74 -36.75 27.20
C SER A 7 17.13 -36.70 26.57
N THR A 8 17.43 -37.65 25.67
CA THR A 8 18.62 -37.59 24.82
C THR A 8 18.27 -36.78 23.59
N VAL A 9 18.59 -35.48 23.60
CA VAL A 9 18.62 -34.67 22.38
C VAL A 9 19.89 -35.04 21.61
N SER A 10 19.82 -36.18 20.92
CA SER A 10 20.89 -36.66 20.06
C SER A 10 20.73 -36.09 18.65
N GLY A 11 21.52 -35.06 18.36
CA GLY A 11 22.08 -34.75 17.04
C GLY A 11 21.11 -34.46 15.89
N GLY A 12 20.86 -33.18 15.64
CA GLY A 12 20.26 -32.67 14.39
C GLY A 12 18.87 -32.06 14.55
N ILE A 13 18.46 -31.30 13.54
CA ILE A 13 17.07 -30.81 13.44
C ILE A 13 16.19 -32.04 13.15
N PRO A 14 15.13 -32.32 13.93
CA PRO A 14 14.26 -33.47 13.73
C PRO A 14 13.33 -33.25 12.52
N TRP A 15 13.89 -33.40 11.32
CA TRP A 15 13.18 -33.15 10.06
C TRP A 15 11.94 -34.04 9.90
N ASP A 16 11.99 -35.30 10.34
CA ASP A 16 10.85 -36.22 10.23
C ASP A 16 9.64 -35.75 11.06
N GLU A 17 9.89 -35.17 12.24
CA GLU A 17 8.82 -34.59 13.06
C GLU A 17 8.24 -33.32 12.43
N LEU A 18 9.08 -32.48 11.82
CA LEU A 18 8.64 -31.29 11.09
C LEU A 18 7.81 -31.64 9.85
N ILE A 19 8.22 -32.67 9.09
CA ILE A 19 7.47 -33.16 7.92
C ILE A 19 6.11 -33.69 8.38
N LYS A 20 6.09 -34.53 9.41
CA LYS A 20 4.85 -35.08 9.96
C LYS A 20 3.90 -33.97 10.46
N PHE A 21 4.44 -32.97 11.14
CA PHE A 21 3.65 -31.79 11.56
C PHE A 21 3.05 -31.05 10.36
N ALA A 22 3.84 -30.84 9.30
CA ALA A 22 3.36 -30.18 8.08
C ALA A 22 2.27 -31.00 7.37
N GLU A 23 2.40 -32.33 7.32
CA GLU A 23 1.40 -33.24 6.77
C GLU A 23 0.10 -33.21 7.57
N GLU A 24 0.19 -33.24 8.91
CA GLU A 24 -0.97 -33.13 9.81
C GLU A 24 -1.72 -31.82 9.57
N LYS A 25 -0.99 -30.70 9.42
CA LYS A 25 -1.58 -29.39 9.15
C LYS A 25 -2.26 -29.34 7.78
N LYS A 26 -1.66 -29.92 6.74
CA LYS A 26 -2.29 -30.05 5.42
C LYS A 26 -3.53 -30.95 5.45
N ALA A 27 -3.51 -32.03 6.23
CA ALA A 27 -4.66 -32.91 6.40
C ALA A 27 -5.81 -32.22 7.15
N GLU A 28 -5.49 -31.36 8.13
CA GLU A 28 -6.45 -30.49 8.82
C GLU A 28 -7.14 -29.54 7.82
N GLU A 29 -6.38 -28.91 6.92
CA GLU A 29 -6.91 -28.06 5.85
C GLU A 29 -7.83 -28.83 4.89
N ALA A 30 -7.39 -30.02 4.47
CA ALA A 30 -8.18 -30.88 3.59
C ALA A 30 -9.49 -31.33 4.24
N LYS A 31 -9.51 -31.53 5.56
CA LYS A 31 -10.70 -31.96 6.31
C LYS A 31 -11.66 -30.82 6.63
N THR A 32 -11.14 -29.64 6.97
CA THR A 32 -11.94 -28.50 7.43
C THR A 32 -12.29 -27.51 6.32
N GLY A 33 -11.55 -27.52 5.20
CA GLY A 33 -11.68 -26.53 4.13
C GLY A 33 -11.17 -25.14 4.50
N HIS A 34 -10.56 -24.98 5.68
CA HIS A 34 -10.01 -23.72 6.18
C HIS A 34 -8.50 -23.84 6.40
N PRO A 35 -7.73 -22.73 6.29
CA PRO A 35 -6.29 -22.74 6.57
C PRO A 35 -5.98 -23.30 7.96
N ALA A 36 -4.90 -24.08 8.07
CA ALA A 36 -4.54 -24.72 9.31
C ALA A 36 -4.30 -23.68 10.40
N GLN A 37 -4.83 -23.92 11.60
CA GLN A 37 -4.57 -23.02 12.71
C GLN A 37 -3.13 -23.22 13.19
N LEU A 38 -2.29 -22.24 12.88
CA LEU A 38 -0.94 -22.09 13.39
C LEU A 38 -0.94 -20.98 14.45
N ASN A 39 -0.20 -21.18 15.52
CA ASN A 39 -0.06 -20.14 16.54
C ASN A 39 0.93 -19.04 16.07
N LYS A 40 0.92 -17.89 16.75
CA LYS A 40 1.77 -16.74 16.40
C LYS A 40 3.26 -17.07 16.34
N GLN A 41 3.75 -17.95 17.22
CA GLN A 41 5.17 -18.34 17.26
C GLN A 41 5.54 -19.22 16.05
N GLN A 42 4.67 -20.16 15.68
CA GLN A 42 4.85 -21.00 14.50
C GLN A 42 4.85 -20.17 13.23
N ILE A 43 3.91 -19.23 13.09
CA ILE A 43 3.85 -18.34 11.93
C ILE A 43 5.08 -17.44 11.87
N ALA A 44 5.53 -16.90 13.00
CA ALA A 44 6.74 -16.09 13.07
C ALA A 44 8.01 -16.88 12.73
N ALA A 45 8.07 -18.18 13.07
CA ALA A 45 9.17 -19.05 12.67
C ALA A 45 9.12 -19.35 11.17
N ILE A 46 7.94 -19.66 10.63
CA ILE A 46 7.75 -19.92 9.20
C ILE A 46 8.05 -18.66 8.37
N SER A 47 7.65 -17.47 8.83
CA SER A 47 7.91 -16.21 8.12
C SER A 47 9.39 -15.83 8.00
N GLN A 48 10.25 -16.41 8.86
CA GLN A 48 11.70 -16.28 8.75
C GLN A 48 12.30 -17.22 7.70
N LEU A 49 11.62 -18.33 7.40
CA LEU A 49 12.12 -19.39 6.52
C LEU A 49 11.61 -19.23 5.09
N ILE A 50 10.36 -18.80 4.93
CA ILE A 50 9.70 -18.68 3.62
C ILE A 50 8.96 -17.34 3.48
N GLU A 51 8.87 -16.87 2.24
CA GLU A 51 8.07 -15.69 1.93
C GLU A 51 6.57 -16.04 1.98
N LEU A 52 5.92 -15.65 3.08
CA LEU A 52 4.49 -15.89 3.30
C LEU A 52 3.58 -15.03 2.42
N VAL A 53 4.11 -13.93 1.87
CA VAL A 53 3.37 -13.03 0.99
C VAL A 53 4.26 -12.69 -0.18
N HIS A 54 3.96 -13.31 -1.32
CA HIS A 54 4.71 -13.14 -2.55
C HIS A 54 4.83 -11.66 -2.92
N GLU A 55 6.05 -11.21 -3.19
CA GLU A 55 6.35 -9.85 -3.64
C GLU A 55 6.68 -9.89 -5.13
N ILE A 56 6.02 -9.04 -5.92
CA ILE A 56 6.30 -8.93 -7.35
C ILE A 56 7.70 -8.35 -7.53
N GLU A 57 8.52 -9.00 -8.35
CA GLU A 57 9.83 -8.45 -8.71
C GLU A 57 9.66 -7.28 -9.68
N VAL A 58 10.29 -6.16 -9.34
CA VAL A 58 10.24 -4.92 -10.11
C VAL A 58 11.61 -4.30 -10.10
N GLU A 59 12.11 -3.90 -11.25
CA GLU A 59 13.39 -3.22 -11.38
C GLU A 59 13.34 -1.79 -10.81
N ASP A 60 14.51 -1.24 -10.47
CA ASP A 60 14.56 0.03 -9.73
C ASP A 60 14.63 1.29 -10.61
N PHE A 61 14.66 1.14 -11.94
CA PHE A 61 14.84 2.24 -12.90
C PHE A 61 13.54 2.86 -13.43
N TRP A 62 12.37 2.23 -13.20
CA TRP A 62 11.10 2.63 -13.83
C TRP A 62 10.66 4.07 -13.52
N VAL A 63 10.90 4.55 -12.30
CA VAL A 63 10.60 5.94 -11.93
C VAL A 63 11.45 6.92 -12.75
N SER A 64 12.73 6.63 -12.94
CA SER A 64 13.65 7.48 -13.72
C SER A 64 13.24 7.49 -15.18
N ASP A 65 12.98 6.31 -15.76
CA ASP A 65 12.54 6.16 -17.15
C ASP A 65 11.22 6.90 -17.41
N LEU A 66 10.25 6.80 -16.50
CA LEU A 66 8.98 7.51 -16.62
C LEU A 66 9.19 9.02 -16.63
N ASN A 67 9.98 9.55 -15.68
CA ASN A 67 10.25 10.98 -15.61
C ASN A 67 10.98 11.48 -16.87
N GLN A 68 11.98 10.73 -17.34
CA GLN A 68 12.69 11.05 -18.58
C GLN A 68 11.75 11.06 -19.78
N TYR A 69 10.87 10.07 -19.90
CA TYR A 69 9.88 10.00 -20.97
C TYR A 69 8.91 11.20 -20.92
N CYS A 70 8.41 11.55 -19.74
CA CYS A 70 7.52 12.71 -19.59
C CYS A 70 8.21 14.01 -20.00
N GLN A 71 9.47 14.21 -19.59
CA GLN A 71 10.25 15.39 -19.97
C GLN A 71 10.45 15.49 -21.48
N GLN A 72 10.86 14.39 -22.14
CA GLN A 72 11.09 14.35 -23.58
C GLN A 72 9.81 14.62 -24.39
N ASN A 73 8.67 14.12 -23.92
CA ASN A 73 7.39 14.23 -24.61
C ASN A 73 6.54 15.43 -24.14
N LYS A 74 7.11 16.32 -23.30
CA LYS A 74 6.42 17.49 -22.72
C LYS A 74 5.12 17.13 -21.98
N ILE A 75 5.09 15.97 -21.36
CA ILE A 75 3.98 15.49 -20.52
C ILE A 75 4.19 16.04 -19.11
N PRO A 76 3.13 16.54 -18.43
CA PRO A 76 3.21 16.96 -17.04
C PRO A 76 3.84 15.88 -16.13
N THR A 77 4.60 16.33 -15.14
CA THR A 77 5.31 15.44 -14.22
C THR A 77 4.33 14.52 -13.46
N PRO A 78 4.58 13.19 -13.44
CA PRO A 78 3.74 12.24 -12.72
C PRO A 78 3.75 12.51 -11.22
N GLN A 79 2.58 12.34 -10.59
CA GLN A 79 2.41 12.49 -9.14
C GLN A 79 2.33 11.12 -8.49
N PHE A 80 2.93 10.95 -7.31
CA PHE A 80 2.92 9.67 -6.59
C PHE A 80 2.22 9.80 -5.24
N THR A 81 1.24 8.92 -4.98
CA THR A 81 0.55 8.81 -3.69
C THR A 81 0.91 7.48 -3.05
N GLN A 82 1.50 7.50 -1.86
CA GLN A 82 1.94 6.31 -1.14
C GLN A 82 1.06 6.03 0.08
N GLU A 83 0.93 4.76 0.42
CA GLU A 83 0.21 4.30 1.61
C GLU A 83 0.96 3.13 2.23
N THR A 84 1.15 3.19 3.55
CA THR A 84 1.80 2.14 4.34
C THR A 84 0.84 1.61 5.40
N PHE A 85 0.70 0.29 5.49
CA PHE A 85 -0.26 -0.35 6.38
C PHE A 85 0.23 -1.73 6.81
N ASN A 86 -0.44 -2.30 7.81
CA ASN A 86 -0.18 -3.68 8.26
C ASN A 86 -1.19 -4.63 7.62
N GLN A 87 -0.72 -5.43 6.65
CA GLN A 87 -1.50 -6.51 6.07
C GLN A 87 -1.56 -7.68 7.04
N GLN A 88 -2.77 -8.11 7.42
CA GLN A 88 -2.95 -9.27 8.29
C GLN A 88 -2.83 -10.55 7.47
N VAL A 89 -1.80 -11.34 7.73
CA VAL A 89 -1.59 -12.64 7.06
C VAL A 89 -1.39 -13.69 8.13
N TYR A 90 -2.26 -14.71 8.13
CA TYR A 90 -2.36 -15.71 9.20
C TYR A 90 -2.50 -15.09 10.62
N GLY A 91 -3.14 -13.92 10.75
CA GLY A 91 -3.29 -13.24 12.04
C GLY A 91 -2.02 -12.57 12.58
N MET A 92 -0.99 -12.45 11.74
CA MET A 92 0.23 -11.68 12.01
C MET A 92 0.25 -10.40 11.14
N PRO A 93 0.64 -9.25 11.71
CA PRO A 93 0.78 -8.02 10.95
C PRO A 93 2.06 -8.03 10.11
N PHE A 94 1.93 -7.83 8.80
CA PHE A 94 3.05 -7.63 7.88
C PHE A 94 3.06 -6.18 7.39
N PRO A 95 4.12 -5.41 7.64
CA PRO A 95 4.22 -4.04 7.14
C PRO A 95 4.34 -4.05 5.62
N ARG A 96 3.42 -3.35 4.97
CA ARG A 96 3.27 -3.30 3.52
C ARG A 96 3.09 -1.88 3.05
N SER A 97 3.45 -1.65 1.80
CA SER A 97 3.30 -0.38 1.10
C SER A 97 2.63 -0.60 -0.25
N ARG A 98 1.72 0.30 -0.61
CA ARG A 98 1.24 0.45 -1.98
C ARG A 98 1.47 1.88 -2.43
N VAL A 99 1.73 2.08 -3.71
CA VAL A 99 1.97 3.40 -4.28
C VAL A 99 1.16 3.48 -5.57
N PHE A 100 0.62 4.67 -5.80
CA PHE A 100 -0.10 5.00 -7.00
C PHE A 100 0.59 6.13 -7.75
N CYS A 101 0.72 5.99 -9.06
CA CYS A 101 1.18 7.00 -9.98
C CYS A 101 -0.03 7.63 -10.69
N ASN A 102 -0.22 8.93 -10.53
CA ASN A 102 -1.24 9.72 -11.22
C ASN A 102 -0.56 10.49 -12.37
N LEU A 103 -1.11 10.36 -13.58
CA LEU A 103 -0.74 11.14 -14.75
C LEU A 103 -1.73 12.31 -14.92
N PRO A 104 -1.36 13.55 -14.58
CA PRO A 104 -2.29 14.68 -14.61
C PRO A 104 -2.89 14.97 -15.99
N SER A 105 -2.14 14.70 -17.06
CA SER A 105 -2.60 14.89 -18.45
C SER A 105 -3.76 13.98 -18.84
N GLU A 106 -3.87 12.82 -18.20
CA GLU A 106 -4.81 11.75 -18.57
C GLU A 106 -5.86 11.53 -17.47
N ASN A 107 -5.70 12.16 -16.31
CA ASN A 107 -6.49 11.91 -15.10
C ASN A 107 -6.60 10.41 -14.75
N THR A 108 -5.55 9.64 -15.03
CA THR A 108 -5.48 8.19 -14.80
C THR A 108 -4.50 7.86 -13.69
N LYS A 109 -4.80 6.78 -12.95
CA LYS A 109 -4.04 6.33 -11.79
C LYS A 109 -3.58 4.89 -12.00
N PHE A 110 -2.33 4.60 -11.67
CA PHE A 110 -1.71 3.28 -11.80
C PHE A 110 -1.15 2.83 -10.46
N PRO A 111 -1.21 1.56 -10.07
CA PRO A 111 -1.82 0.45 -10.80
C PRO A 111 -3.35 0.56 -10.87
N GLN A 112 -3.94 0.07 -11.96
CA GLN A 112 -5.40 -0.04 -12.15
C GLN A 112 -5.75 -1.36 -12.84
N GLU A 113 -7.04 -1.70 -12.90
CA GLU A 113 -7.52 -2.90 -13.58
C GLU A 113 -7.03 -2.95 -15.04
N GLY A 114 -6.46 -4.09 -15.43
CA GLY A 114 -5.86 -4.29 -16.75
C GLY A 114 -4.50 -3.59 -16.95
N ARG A 115 -4.00 -2.82 -15.97
CA ARG A 115 -2.69 -2.17 -15.98
C ARG A 115 -2.06 -2.23 -14.58
N GLY A 116 -1.60 -3.42 -14.21
CA GLY A 116 -0.92 -3.70 -12.94
C GLY A 116 -1.81 -4.27 -11.84
N CYS A 117 -3.12 -4.34 -12.08
CA CYS A 117 -4.04 -5.17 -11.31
C CYS A 117 -4.83 -6.07 -12.26
N GLU A 118 -5.04 -7.33 -11.90
CA GLU A 118 -6.01 -8.19 -12.60
C GLU A 118 -7.44 -7.81 -12.22
N ALA A 119 -8.40 -8.23 -13.05
CA ALA A 119 -9.82 -7.94 -12.82
C ALA A 119 -10.29 -8.53 -11.49
N GLY A 120 -10.82 -7.66 -10.61
CA GLY A 120 -11.25 -8.03 -9.26
C GLY A 120 -10.12 -8.29 -8.25
N GLN A 121 -8.85 -8.11 -8.63
CA GLN A 121 -7.72 -8.28 -7.72
C GLN A 121 -7.36 -6.95 -7.03
N GLN A 122 -6.96 -7.03 -5.77
CA GLN A 122 -6.43 -5.87 -5.04
C GLN A 122 -5.08 -5.43 -5.61
N VAL A 123 -4.78 -4.14 -5.44
CA VAL A 123 -3.51 -3.54 -5.85
C VAL A 123 -2.35 -4.26 -5.16
N PRO A 124 -1.30 -4.68 -5.92
CA PRO A 124 -0.14 -5.33 -5.34
C PRO A 124 0.52 -4.49 -4.23
N THR A 125 0.99 -5.19 -3.20
CA THR A 125 1.62 -4.59 -2.02
C THR A 125 3.06 -5.06 -1.90
N PHE A 126 3.92 -4.19 -1.38
CA PHE A 126 5.38 -4.40 -1.35
C PHE A 126 5.91 -4.18 0.06
N LYS A 127 7.05 -4.79 0.40
CA LYS A 127 7.73 -4.50 1.68
C LYS A 127 8.33 -3.09 1.67
N LYS A 128 8.79 -2.65 0.49
CA LYS A 128 9.46 -1.36 0.30
C LYS A 128 8.61 -0.43 -0.55
N VAL A 129 8.39 0.80 -0.04
CA VAL A 129 7.73 1.88 -0.78
C VAL A 129 8.36 2.11 -2.16
N GLN A 130 9.70 2.03 -2.24
CA GLN A 130 10.41 2.24 -3.51
C GLN A 130 10.03 1.21 -4.59
N LYS A 131 9.85 -0.06 -4.22
CA LYS A 131 9.40 -1.11 -5.15
C LYS A 131 7.98 -0.86 -5.61
N ALA A 132 7.08 -0.51 -4.68
CA ALA A 132 5.71 -0.11 -5.03
C ALA A 132 5.67 1.08 -5.98
N LYS A 133 6.55 2.07 -5.77
CA LYS A 133 6.67 3.26 -6.62
C LYS A 133 7.15 2.90 -8.03
N ASN A 134 8.17 2.06 -8.14
CA ASN A 134 8.64 1.55 -9.43
C ASN A 134 7.57 0.70 -10.14
N PHE A 135 6.79 -0.08 -9.41
CA PHE A 135 5.68 -0.86 -9.97
C PHE A 135 4.62 0.05 -10.61
N ALA A 136 4.20 1.08 -9.87
CA ALA A 136 3.26 2.08 -10.37
C ALA A 136 3.82 2.82 -11.60
N ALA A 137 5.09 3.21 -11.55
CA ALA A 137 5.77 3.90 -12.65
C ALA A 137 5.89 3.02 -13.90
N MET A 138 6.21 1.74 -13.75
CA MET A 138 6.28 0.77 -14.85
C MET A 138 4.95 0.73 -15.61
N HIS A 139 3.83 0.59 -14.91
CA HIS A 139 2.52 0.52 -15.55
C HIS A 139 2.08 1.84 -16.18
N ALA A 140 2.39 2.97 -15.56
CA ALA A 140 2.15 4.29 -16.13
C ALA A 140 2.98 4.50 -17.42
N LEU A 141 4.25 4.12 -17.42
CA LEU A 141 5.12 4.23 -18.60
C LEU A 141 4.66 3.33 -19.75
N LYS A 142 4.31 2.07 -19.45
CA LYS A 142 3.74 1.15 -20.44
C LYS A 142 2.45 1.71 -21.06
N TYR A 143 1.61 2.36 -20.26
CA TYR A 143 0.42 3.05 -20.76
C TYR A 143 0.79 4.22 -21.68
N LEU A 144 1.72 5.08 -21.28
CA LEU A 144 2.17 6.23 -22.11
C LEU A 144 2.81 5.80 -23.42
N ARG A 145 3.51 4.66 -23.43
CA ARG A 145 4.08 4.04 -24.63
C ARG A 145 3.03 3.32 -25.47
N LYS A 146 1.78 3.28 -25.03
CA LYS A 146 0.66 2.53 -25.64
C LYS A 146 0.99 1.04 -25.81
N GLU A 147 1.76 0.49 -24.87
CA GLU A 147 1.97 -0.95 -24.81
C GLU A 147 0.63 -1.60 -24.42
N GLU A 148 0.20 -2.56 -25.24
CA GLU A 148 -0.96 -3.38 -24.96
C GLU A 148 -0.74 -4.13 -23.64
N PRO A 149 -1.76 -4.23 -22.77
CA PRO A 149 -1.64 -5.05 -21.58
C PRO A 149 -1.46 -6.51 -22.02
N ALA A 150 -0.63 -7.25 -21.29
CA ALA A 150 -0.32 -8.64 -21.64
C ALA A 150 -1.63 -9.41 -21.95
N PRO A 151 -1.72 -10.09 -23.11
CA PRO A 151 -2.95 -10.72 -23.55
C PRO A 151 -3.37 -11.78 -22.52
N ARG A 152 -4.62 -11.68 -22.09
CA ARG A 152 -5.32 -12.71 -21.29
C ARG A 152 -5.03 -14.08 -21.91
N GLY A 153 -4.76 -15.07 -21.05
CA GLY A 153 -4.51 -16.45 -21.46
C GLY A 153 -5.50 -16.93 -22.50
N SER A 154 -5.09 -16.84 -23.77
CA SER A 154 -5.78 -17.53 -24.85
C SER A 154 -5.33 -18.97 -24.77
N LYS A 155 -6.30 -19.83 -24.46
CA LYS A 155 -6.20 -21.27 -24.63
C LYS A 155 -5.50 -21.55 -25.95
N ARG A 156 -4.35 -22.21 -25.82
CA ARG A 156 -3.52 -22.78 -26.88
C ARG A 156 -4.43 -23.57 -27.82
N ALA A 157 -4.52 -23.15 -29.08
CA ALA A 157 -4.85 -24.01 -30.20
C ALA A 157 -3.62 -24.08 -31.12
N PRO A 158 -3.21 -25.26 -31.59
CA PRO A 158 -1.92 -25.45 -32.22
C PRO A 158 -1.98 -25.07 -33.70
N SER A 159 -1.03 -24.25 -34.13
CA SER A 159 -0.50 -24.22 -35.50
C SER A 159 0.95 -23.77 -35.33
N GLY A 160 1.96 -24.56 -35.66
CA GLY A 160 2.06 -25.39 -36.86
C GLY A 160 2.80 -24.56 -37.90
N SER A 161 4.06 -24.97 -38.12
CA SER A 161 4.93 -24.60 -39.24
C SER A 161 5.87 -23.40 -39.06
N GLN A 162 7.15 -23.78 -38.93
CA GLN A 162 8.38 -23.25 -39.57
C GLN A 162 8.22 -22.02 -40.48
N GLU A 163 9.15 -21.07 -40.56
CA GLU A 163 10.56 -21.27 -40.93
C GLU A 163 11.35 -19.97 -40.68
N SER A 164 12.65 -20.12 -40.38
CA SER A 164 13.66 -19.07 -40.52
C SER A 164 13.85 -18.74 -42.02
N PRO A 165 14.35 -17.55 -42.41
CA PRO A 165 15.79 -17.47 -42.60
C PRO A 165 16.44 -16.12 -42.24
N ALA A 166 17.68 -16.23 -41.82
CA ALA A 166 18.69 -15.19 -41.83
C ALA A 166 18.91 -14.62 -43.24
N HIS A 167 19.25 -13.33 -43.36
CA HIS A 167 20.34 -12.87 -44.22
C HIS A 167 20.87 -11.50 -43.76
N ALA A 168 22.20 -11.41 -43.79
CA ALA A 168 23.04 -10.33 -43.34
C ALA A 168 22.99 -9.08 -44.23
N ARG A 169 23.38 -7.91 -43.68
CA ARG A 169 24.39 -7.08 -44.35
C ARG A 169 25.15 -6.17 -43.38
N ILE A 170 26.47 -6.33 -43.47
CA ILE A 170 27.58 -5.58 -42.87
C ILE A 170 27.77 -4.23 -43.60
N LYS A 171 28.11 -3.16 -42.87
CA LYS A 171 29.25 -2.22 -43.11
C LYS A 171 29.28 -1.15 -41.99
N THR A 172 30.25 -1.11 -41.07
CA THR A 172 31.53 -0.35 -41.11
C THR A 172 31.36 1.10 -41.61
N GLU A 173 31.91 2.15 -40.99
CA GLU A 173 33.07 2.30 -40.10
C GLU A 173 33.06 3.73 -39.47
N GLU A 174 33.86 3.88 -38.43
CA GLU A 174 34.47 5.04 -37.74
C GLU A 174 34.36 6.45 -38.35
N ASP A 175 34.27 7.48 -37.48
CA ASP A 175 35.36 8.47 -37.33
C ASP A 175 35.20 9.37 -36.07
N SER A 176 36.29 9.46 -35.31
CA SER A 176 36.84 10.58 -34.52
C SER A 176 35.95 11.61 -33.79
N SER A 177 36.19 11.80 -32.49
CA SER A 177 36.94 12.99 -32.04
C SER A 177 37.19 12.98 -30.53
N ASP A 178 38.46 13.26 -30.23
CA ASP A 178 39.14 13.39 -28.95
C ASP A 178 38.86 14.73 -28.23
N GLY A 179 39.14 14.75 -26.92
CA GLY A 179 39.72 15.91 -26.22
C GLY A 179 38.79 16.93 -25.56
N GLY A 180 38.90 17.10 -24.23
CA GLY A 180 38.38 18.29 -23.55
C GLY A 180 38.39 18.29 -22.02
N VAL A 181 39.56 18.22 -21.38
CA VAL A 181 39.78 18.47 -19.95
C VAL A 181 39.91 19.97 -19.64
N SER A 182 39.32 20.46 -18.52
CA SER A 182 39.77 21.58 -17.66
C SER A 182 38.75 21.79 -16.52
N MET A 183 39.02 21.49 -15.24
CA MET A 183 39.83 22.17 -14.21
C MET A 183 39.22 23.44 -13.55
N ALA A 184 38.88 23.26 -12.25
CA ALA A 184 39.08 24.13 -11.07
C ALA A 184 38.39 25.53 -10.90
N THR A 185 37.47 25.60 -9.90
CA THR A 185 37.37 26.48 -8.67
C THR A 185 38.08 27.86 -8.58
N PRO A 186 37.73 28.83 -7.66
CA PRO A 186 36.66 28.89 -6.61
C PRO A 186 36.02 30.29 -6.27
N LEU A 187 35.05 30.26 -5.32
CA LEU A 187 34.81 31.15 -4.13
C LEU A 187 34.13 32.56 -4.20
N ARG A 188 33.13 32.68 -3.28
CA ARG A 188 32.57 33.85 -2.50
C ARG A 188 31.36 34.61 -3.07
N SER A 189 30.39 35.13 -2.31
CA SER A 189 29.89 34.99 -0.92
C SER A 189 28.67 35.94 -0.78
N GLY A 190 27.70 35.62 0.08
CA GLY A 190 26.59 36.50 0.51
C GLY A 190 25.24 35.78 0.47
N ASP A 191 24.90 34.92 1.43
CA ASP A 191 24.31 35.22 2.76
C ASP A 191 22.85 35.71 2.69
N HIS A 192 21.89 34.79 2.87
CA HIS A 192 20.93 34.83 3.98
C HIS A 192 19.93 33.65 3.94
N SER A 193 19.77 33.03 5.11
CA SER A 193 18.56 32.37 5.63
C SER A 193 18.27 30.92 5.22
N VAL A 194 18.78 30.02 6.07
CA VAL A 194 18.30 28.66 6.31
C VAL A 194 16.84 28.69 6.81
N PRO A 195 16.04 27.65 6.53
CA PRO A 195 15.43 26.98 7.66
C PRO A 195 15.74 25.47 7.66
N THR A 196 16.49 25.09 8.68
CA THR A 196 16.51 23.78 9.29
C THR A 196 15.10 23.44 9.76
N SER A 197 14.61 22.24 9.47
CA SER A 197 13.65 21.53 10.33
C SER A 197 13.64 20.03 10.01
N THR A 198 14.61 19.32 10.57
CA THR A 198 14.28 18.15 11.41
C THR A 198 14.30 18.68 12.84
N PRO A 199 13.32 18.35 13.67
CA PRO A 199 13.57 17.32 14.69
C PRO A 199 12.33 16.41 14.90
N LEU A 200 12.52 15.10 15.01
CA LEU A 200 12.66 14.38 16.29
C LEU A 200 11.31 14.10 16.96
N ALA A 201 11.12 12.83 17.31
CA ALA A 201 10.21 12.39 18.34
C ALA A 201 10.24 13.37 19.52
N SER A 202 9.18 14.16 19.65
CA SER A 202 8.96 15.01 20.79
C SER A 202 7.67 14.52 21.43
N ALA A 203 7.83 13.88 22.58
CA ALA A 203 6.79 13.85 23.59
C ALA A 203 6.52 15.32 23.97
N THR A 204 5.62 15.95 23.23
CA THR A 204 5.04 17.23 23.59
C THR A 204 3.64 16.96 24.12
N THR A 205 3.41 17.48 25.31
CA THR A 205 2.14 17.59 26.03
C THR A 205 1.15 18.46 25.24
N GLN A 206 0.76 18.03 24.05
CA GLN A 206 -0.40 18.52 23.32
C GLN A 206 -1.32 17.32 23.16
N GLY A 207 -2.57 17.47 23.61
CA GLY A 207 -3.54 16.39 23.52
C GLY A 207 -3.68 15.86 22.09
N PRO A 208 -4.20 14.64 21.92
CA PRO A 208 -4.33 13.99 20.62
C PRO A 208 -5.06 14.91 19.64
N THR A 209 -4.53 15.01 18.42
CA THR A 209 -5.13 15.71 17.27
C THR A 209 -6.54 15.17 17.00
N VAL A 210 -7.40 15.95 16.32
CA VAL A 210 -8.78 15.54 16.01
C VAL A 210 -8.82 14.17 15.34
N ARG A 211 -7.91 13.90 14.40
CA ARG A 211 -7.81 12.60 13.71
C ARG A 211 -7.37 11.47 14.62
N GLU A 212 -6.45 11.70 15.55
CA GLU A 212 -6.04 10.68 16.53
C GLU A 212 -7.18 10.36 17.51
N ARG A 213 -7.98 11.37 17.90
CA ARG A 213 -9.18 11.15 18.72
C ARG A 213 -10.22 10.32 17.97
N VAL A 214 -10.47 10.66 16.70
CA VAL A 214 -11.37 9.90 15.83
C VAL A 214 -10.90 8.46 15.67
N ALA A 215 -9.61 8.23 15.43
CA ALA A 215 -9.05 6.88 15.32
C ALA A 215 -9.24 6.08 16.61
N GLY A 216 -8.92 6.68 17.76
CA GLY A 216 -9.06 6.02 19.07
C GLY A 216 -10.51 5.70 19.44
N LEU A 217 -11.45 6.63 19.21
CA LEU A 217 -12.88 6.41 19.45
C LEU A 217 -13.47 5.41 18.45
N GLY A 218 -13.13 5.54 17.17
CA GLY A 218 -13.60 4.66 16.10
C GLY A 218 -13.21 3.20 16.34
N GLU A 219 -11.96 2.94 16.74
CA GLU A 219 -11.53 1.59 17.12
C GLU A 219 -12.23 1.08 18.38
N ARG A 220 -12.31 1.89 19.45
CA ARG A 220 -12.96 1.51 20.71
C ARG A 220 -14.44 1.14 20.51
N MET A 221 -15.13 1.86 19.64
CA MET A 221 -16.55 1.65 19.36
C MET A 221 -16.84 0.58 18.31
N GLY A 222 -15.81 0.01 17.69
CA GLY A 222 -15.91 -1.06 16.70
C GLY A 222 -16.24 -0.59 15.27
N PHE A 223 -16.15 0.72 14.99
CA PHE A 223 -16.34 1.27 13.64
C PHE A 223 -15.04 1.23 12.81
N GLY A 224 -13.88 1.13 13.49
CA GLY A 224 -12.56 1.19 12.89
C GLY A 224 -12.07 2.63 12.67
N ILE A 225 -10.92 2.76 12.04
CA ILE A 225 -10.33 4.07 11.69
C ILE A 225 -10.93 4.55 10.36
N PRO A 226 -11.56 5.73 10.30
CA PRO A 226 -12.11 6.25 9.06
C PRO A 226 -11.03 6.79 8.11
N GLU A 227 -11.22 6.54 6.82
CA GLU A 227 -10.52 7.24 5.75
C GLU A 227 -11.31 8.48 5.32
N TYR A 228 -10.63 9.54 4.89
CA TYR A 228 -11.27 10.79 4.47
C TYR A 228 -11.23 10.91 2.95
N TYR A 229 -12.40 10.85 2.32
CA TYR A 229 -12.54 11.07 0.88
C TYR A 229 -12.91 12.53 0.65
N ILE A 230 -12.00 13.29 0.03
CA ILE A 230 -12.14 14.73 -0.24
C ILE A 230 -12.03 14.92 -1.75
N GLU A 231 -13.04 15.56 -2.34
CA GLU A 231 -13.10 15.83 -3.77
C GLU A 231 -13.51 17.28 -4.04
N LEU A 232 -13.17 17.78 -5.22
CA LEU A 232 -13.53 19.13 -5.64
C LEU A 232 -15.03 19.19 -5.91
N ASP A 233 -15.69 20.19 -5.36
CA ASP A 233 -17.13 20.39 -5.49
C ASP A 233 -17.44 21.43 -6.57
N ASN A 234 -16.78 22.59 -6.50
CA ASN A 234 -16.87 23.64 -7.52
C ASN A 234 -15.48 24.20 -7.85
N GLU A 235 -15.02 23.95 -9.08
CA GLU A 235 -13.72 24.40 -9.56
C GLU A 235 -13.61 25.93 -9.70
N LYS A 236 -14.72 26.64 -9.90
CA LYS A 236 -14.72 28.10 -10.04
C LYS A 236 -14.59 28.81 -8.70
N GLU A 237 -15.03 28.17 -7.62
CA GLU A 237 -15.07 28.74 -6.27
C GLU A 237 -14.02 28.13 -5.34
N ASP A 238 -13.21 27.17 -5.85
CA ASP A 238 -12.26 26.36 -5.07
C ASP A 238 -12.91 25.74 -3.82
N THR A 239 -14.15 25.27 -3.99
CA THR A 239 -14.89 24.60 -2.93
C THR A 239 -14.79 23.10 -3.06
N TRP A 240 -14.75 22.44 -1.91
CA TRP A 240 -14.46 21.03 -1.73
C TRP A 240 -15.58 20.39 -0.92
N LYS A 241 -15.86 19.13 -1.23
CA LYS A 241 -16.74 18.28 -0.45
C LYS A 241 -15.97 17.09 0.09
N GLY A 242 -16.44 16.56 1.20
CA GLY A 242 -15.74 15.51 1.90
C GLY A 242 -16.69 14.59 2.65
N ARG A 243 -16.31 13.33 2.76
CA ARG A 243 -17.04 12.34 3.57
C ARG A 243 -16.08 11.34 4.21
N PRO A 244 -16.45 10.78 5.38
CA PRO A 244 -15.69 9.70 5.98
C PRO A 244 -16.09 8.35 5.37
N ILE A 245 -15.13 7.44 5.28
CA ILE A 245 -15.32 6.07 4.84
C ILE A 245 -14.85 5.17 5.98
N PHE A 246 -15.78 4.46 6.61
CA PHE A 246 -15.48 3.50 7.66
C PHE A 246 -15.42 2.08 7.10
N ARG A 247 -14.55 1.25 7.69
CA ARG A 247 -14.44 -0.17 7.34
C ARG A 247 -15.68 -0.99 7.76
N HIS A 248 -16.39 -0.51 8.77
CA HIS A 248 -17.59 -1.12 9.32
C HIS A 248 -18.73 -0.09 9.35
N ASP A 249 -19.32 0.15 8.18
CA ASP A 249 -20.31 1.20 7.90
C ASP A 249 -21.75 0.83 8.25
N GLY A 250 -22.07 -0.45 8.47
CA GLY A 250 -23.44 -0.95 8.65
C GLY A 250 -24.25 -0.39 9.84
N ARG A 251 -23.68 0.48 10.67
CA ARG A 251 -24.37 1.19 11.77
C ARG A 251 -24.18 2.71 11.73
N ILE A 252 -23.55 3.24 10.68
CA ILE A 252 -23.20 4.65 10.55
C ILE A 252 -24.24 5.32 9.62
N PRO A 253 -24.83 6.46 10.01
CA PRO A 253 -25.75 7.18 9.12
C PRO A 253 -25.07 7.67 7.83
N GLU A 254 -25.77 7.58 6.70
CA GLU A 254 -25.21 7.95 5.37
C GLU A 254 -24.72 9.40 5.28
N ASN A 255 -25.32 10.32 6.04
CA ASN A 255 -24.96 11.75 6.06
C ASN A 255 -23.96 12.11 7.17
N MET A 256 -23.40 11.13 7.88
CA MET A 256 -22.49 11.36 8.99
C MET A 256 -21.12 11.84 8.48
N GLY A 257 -20.66 12.99 8.99
CA GLY A 257 -19.35 13.54 8.62
C GLY A 257 -19.29 14.18 7.23
N VAL A 258 -20.40 14.25 6.49
CA VAL A 258 -20.42 14.85 5.14
C VAL A 258 -20.32 16.37 5.24
N VAL A 259 -19.46 16.97 4.41
CA VAL A 259 -19.29 18.42 4.24
C VAL A 259 -19.31 18.77 2.76
N GLU A 260 -19.85 19.93 2.42
CA GLU A 260 -19.98 20.44 1.05
C GLU A 260 -19.66 21.95 1.05
N GLY A 261 -19.24 22.49 -0.09
CA GLY A 261 -18.98 23.93 -0.22
C GLY A 261 -17.83 24.49 0.61
N VAL A 262 -16.85 23.67 1.02
CA VAL A 262 -15.75 24.12 1.89
C VAL A 262 -14.60 24.71 1.07
N VAL A 263 -14.21 25.95 1.36
CA VAL A 263 -13.05 26.57 0.69
C VAL A 263 -11.75 25.92 1.18
N GLY A 264 -11.02 25.32 0.25
CA GLY A 264 -9.73 24.67 0.50
C GLY A 264 -9.82 23.21 0.98
N ARG A 265 -9.05 22.34 0.30
CA ARG A 265 -8.99 20.89 0.55
C ARG A 265 -8.68 20.51 2.00
N GLN A 266 -7.67 21.14 2.59
CA GLN A 266 -7.23 20.81 3.95
C GLN A 266 -8.32 21.18 4.98
N GLN A 267 -9.03 22.29 4.75
CA GLN A 267 -10.12 22.71 5.61
C GLN A 267 -11.30 21.74 5.52
N ALA A 268 -11.60 21.23 4.32
CA ALA A 268 -12.63 20.20 4.12
C ALA A 268 -12.29 18.92 4.90
N GLU A 269 -11.05 18.47 4.85
CA GLU A 269 -10.59 17.29 5.60
C GLU A 269 -10.71 17.47 7.12
N ILE A 270 -10.31 18.64 7.65
CA ILE A 270 -10.44 18.96 9.07
C ILE A 270 -11.92 18.97 9.48
N LEU A 271 -12.80 19.61 8.71
CA LEU A 271 -14.23 19.68 9.03
C LEU A 271 -14.91 18.31 8.99
N VAL A 272 -14.54 17.43 8.05
CA VAL A 272 -15.00 16.04 8.06
C VAL A 272 -14.56 15.35 9.35
N ALA A 273 -13.29 15.48 9.73
CA ALA A 273 -12.77 14.87 10.95
C ALA A 273 -13.47 15.38 12.21
N GLU A 274 -13.76 16.68 12.30
CA GLU A 274 -14.50 17.28 13.41
C GLU A 274 -15.94 16.76 13.51
N LYS A 275 -16.68 16.73 12.39
CA LYS A 275 -18.05 16.18 12.36
C LYS A 275 -18.09 14.71 12.73
N VAL A 276 -17.08 13.94 12.30
CA VAL A 276 -16.94 12.53 12.67
C VAL A 276 -16.70 12.38 14.17
N LEU A 277 -15.81 13.20 14.74
CA LEU A 277 -15.52 13.17 16.16
C LEU A 277 -16.78 13.48 16.99
N GLU A 278 -17.50 14.54 16.62
CA GLU A 278 -18.75 14.94 17.28
C GLU A 278 -19.76 13.80 17.29
N TRP A 279 -19.92 13.11 16.17
CA TRP A 279 -20.83 11.97 16.08
C TRP A 279 -20.37 10.79 16.93
N LEU A 280 -19.09 10.43 16.90
CA LEU A 280 -18.54 9.34 17.72
C LEU A 280 -18.70 9.59 19.21
N GLU A 281 -18.43 10.82 19.68
CA GLU A 281 -18.62 11.20 21.08
C GLU A 281 -20.10 11.11 21.50
N LYS A 282 -21.01 11.56 20.63
CA LYS A 282 -22.46 11.46 20.86
C LYS A 282 -22.93 10.00 20.92
N GLU A 283 -22.44 9.15 20.03
CA GLU A 283 -22.81 7.75 19.97
C GLU A 283 -22.20 6.96 21.15
N GLU A 284 -21.00 7.29 21.61
CA GLU A 284 -20.39 6.71 22.83
C GLU A 284 -21.26 7.01 24.05
N LYS A 285 -21.68 8.27 24.21
CA LYS A 285 -22.60 8.68 25.27
C LYS A 285 -23.94 7.95 25.19
N ASN A 286 -24.54 7.87 24.00
CA ASN A 286 -25.83 7.20 23.80
C ASN A 286 -25.77 5.71 24.19
N ARG A 287 -24.68 5.00 23.84
CA ARG A 287 -24.46 3.61 24.27
C ARG A 287 -24.28 3.48 25.77
N GLY A 288 -23.55 4.42 26.39
CA GLY A 288 -23.38 4.48 27.85
C GLY A 288 -24.71 4.67 28.58
N ASP A 289 -25.53 5.62 28.14
CA ASP A 289 -26.84 5.91 28.72
C ASP A 289 -27.80 4.72 28.56
N GLN A 290 -27.80 4.05 27.40
CA GLN A 290 -28.60 2.84 27.19
C GLN A 290 -28.18 1.70 28.12
N TYR A 291 -26.88 1.48 28.31
CA TYR A 291 -26.38 0.45 29.22
C TYR A 291 -26.75 0.76 30.68
N SER A 292 -26.59 2.02 31.10
CA SER A 292 -26.98 2.49 32.45
C SER A 292 -28.47 2.30 32.70
N ASN A 293 -29.33 2.70 31.75
CA ASN A 293 -30.77 2.54 31.86
C ASN A 293 -31.20 1.06 31.90
N LEU A 294 -30.53 0.19 31.13
CA LEU A 294 -30.79 -1.24 31.16
C LEU A 294 -30.44 -1.84 32.54
N MET A 295 -29.28 -1.49 33.09
CA MET A 295 -28.83 -1.96 34.41
C MET A 295 -29.73 -1.46 35.55
N ASN A 296 -30.21 -0.22 35.46
CA ASN A 296 -31.13 0.36 36.46
C ASN A 296 -32.56 -0.19 36.36
N SER A 297 -32.96 -0.74 35.21
CA SER A 297 -34.31 -1.35 35.02
C SER A 297 -34.37 -2.81 35.49
N THR A 298 -33.22 -3.42 35.78
CA THR A 298 -33.09 -4.81 36.26
C THR A 298 -32.84 -4.95 37.77
N SER A 299 -32.83 -3.83 38.50
CA SER A 299 -32.82 -3.79 39.98
C SER A 299 -34.19 -3.39 40.51
#